data_AF-A0A349JSB7-F1
#
_entry.id   AF-A0A349JSB7-F1
#
_cell.length_a   1.000
_cell.length_b   1.000
_cell.length_c   1.000
_cell.angle_alpha   90.00
_cell.angle_beta   90.00
_cell.angle_gamma   90.00
#
_symmetry.space_group_name_H-M   'P 1'
#
loop_
_entity.id
_entity.type
_entity.pdbx_description
1 polymer ?
#
loop_
_entity_poly.entity_id
_entity_poly.type
_entity_poly.pdbx_seq_one_letter_code
_entity_poly.pdbx_strand_id
1 'polypeptide(L)'
;MQLHRAWTHLAGHVEPTHHVKATTQGCYTQPSTPSRSLRLASLYLAFGLTLGLGAPATAQVISPMPVPPEVVARDDQGRTTIRATRLTQEIRLDGQLDEEVYRTVPPITDFIQQLPDEGALASERTDTWVFFDETSLYVTARAFDSAPESEWVANEMRHDVAQLRQN
;
A
#
# COMPACT_ATOMS: atom_id res chain seq x y z
N MET A 1 -32.85 4.67 0.13
CA MET A 1 -32.85 3.83 -1.09
C MET A 1 -33.54 4.62 -2.19
N GLN A 2 -32.78 5.44 -2.92
CA GLN A 2 -33.23 6.02 -4.19
C GLN A 2 -32.02 6.10 -5.14
N LEU A 3 -32.18 5.41 -6.26
CA LEU A 3 -31.39 5.55 -7.48
C LEU A 3 -31.88 6.80 -8.20
N HIS A 4 -31.00 7.72 -8.61
CA HIS A 4 -31.28 8.51 -9.81
C HIS A 4 -30.00 8.79 -10.59
N ARG A 5 -30.04 8.34 -11.85
CA ARG A 5 -29.13 8.70 -12.94
C ARG A 5 -29.49 10.09 -13.47
N ALA A 6 -28.48 10.94 -13.59
CA ALA A 6 -28.29 11.97 -14.62
C ALA A 6 -26.77 12.20 -14.60
N TRP A 7 -26.02 12.10 -15.70
CA TRP A 7 -25.82 13.16 -16.66
C TRP A 7 -25.39 12.58 -18.03
N THR A 8 -25.92 13.16 -19.11
CA THR A 8 -25.61 12.81 -20.50
C THR A 8 -24.73 13.91 -21.11
N HIS A 9 -23.58 13.49 -21.68
CA HIS A 9 -22.70 14.11 -22.68
C HIS A 9 -22.40 15.62 -22.66
N LEU A 10 -21.15 15.94 -22.30
CA LEU A 10 -20.32 16.85 -23.09
C LEU A 10 -19.11 16.05 -23.61
N ALA A 11 -19.00 15.94 -24.94
CA ALA A 11 -17.89 15.27 -25.60
C ALA A 11 -16.63 16.16 -25.51
N GLY A 12 -15.76 15.83 -24.56
CA GLY A 12 -14.35 16.21 -24.54
C GLY A 12 -13.52 14.99 -24.90
N HIS A 13 -12.59 15.16 -25.83
CA HIS A 13 -11.67 14.16 -26.35
C HIS A 13 -11.05 13.31 -25.22
N VAL A 14 -11.36 12.01 -25.18
CA VAL A 14 -10.71 11.05 -24.28
C VAL A 14 -9.38 10.65 -24.93
N GLU A 15 -8.29 11.19 -24.41
CA GLU A 15 -6.95 10.71 -24.72
C GLU A 15 -6.69 9.43 -23.91
N PRO A 16 -6.44 8.27 -24.55
CA PRO A 16 -6.36 7.00 -23.85
C PRO A 16 -4.90 6.70 -23.47
N THR A 17 -4.33 7.42 -22.51
CA THR A 17 -3.00 7.05 -21.99
C THR A 17 -2.68 7.75 -20.67
N HIS A 18 -3.21 7.26 -19.56
CA HIS A 18 -2.53 7.38 -18.28
C HIS A 18 -2.62 6.03 -17.55
N HIS A 19 -1.80 5.08 -17.99
CA HIS A 19 -1.39 3.98 -17.13
C HIS A 19 -0.62 4.59 -15.96
N VAL A 20 -1.28 4.78 -14.82
CA VAL A 20 -0.57 4.95 -13.55
C VAL A 20 -0.04 3.58 -13.16
N LYS A 21 1.07 3.16 -13.80
CA LYS A 21 1.91 2.10 -13.28
C LYS A 21 2.59 2.67 -12.05
N ALA A 22 2.09 2.32 -10.87
CA ALA A 22 2.86 2.41 -9.65
C ALA A 22 4.04 1.44 -9.78
N THR A 23 5.12 1.91 -10.40
CA THR A 23 6.39 1.20 -10.40
C THR A 23 6.95 1.37 -9.01
N THR A 24 6.84 0.33 -8.19
CA THR A 24 7.66 0.22 -6.99
C THR A 24 9.10 0.13 -7.46
N GLN A 25 9.76 1.28 -7.61
CA GLN A 25 11.22 1.34 -7.67
C GLN A 25 11.69 1.00 -6.27
N GLY A 26 11.78 -0.30 -5.99
CA GLY A 26 12.54 -0.77 -4.85
C GLY A 26 13.93 -0.14 -4.96
N CYS A 27 14.34 0.59 -3.93
CA CYS A 27 15.71 1.06 -3.76
C CYS A 27 16.61 -0.17 -3.58
N TYR A 28 16.91 -0.88 -4.67
CA TYR A 28 18.05 -1.76 -4.74
C TYR A 28 19.28 -0.86 -4.79
N THR A 29 19.93 -0.70 -3.66
CA THR A 29 21.33 -0.26 -3.62
C THR A 29 22.12 -1.23 -4.49
N GLN A 30 22.48 -0.84 -5.71
CA GLN A 30 23.40 -1.61 -6.52
C GLN A 30 24.75 -1.66 -5.78
N PRO A 31 25.27 -2.83 -5.40
CA PRO A 31 26.66 -2.91 -5.00
C PRO A 31 27.50 -2.63 -6.25
N SER A 32 28.24 -1.53 -6.22
CA SER A 32 29.18 -1.17 -7.28
C SER A 32 30.29 -2.21 -7.34
N THR A 33 30.40 -2.89 -8.48
CA THR A 33 31.44 -3.87 -8.78
C THR A 33 32.81 -3.17 -8.84
N PRO A 34 33.80 -3.50 -8.01
CA PRO A 34 35.16 -3.04 -8.26
C PRO A 34 35.77 -3.84 -9.41
N SER A 35 36.12 -3.17 -10.50
CA SER A 35 36.98 -3.71 -11.55
C SER A 35 38.40 -3.92 -10.99
N ARG A 36 38.83 -5.17 -10.87
CA ARG A 36 40.23 -5.48 -10.55
C ARG A 36 40.78 -6.54 -11.49
N SER A 37 41.60 -6.01 -12.40
CA SER A 37 42.70 -6.60 -13.14
C SER A 37 43.27 -7.89 -12.53
N LEU A 38 43.40 -8.92 -13.39
CA LEU A 38 44.14 -10.14 -13.10
C LEU A 38 45.58 -9.79 -12.72
N ARG A 39 46.00 -10.21 -11.52
CA ARG A 39 47.41 -10.49 -11.25
C ARG A 39 47.54 -11.90 -10.68
N LEU A 40 48.25 -12.73 -11.43
CA LEU A 40 48.79 -14.01 -10.99
C LEU A 40 49.72 -13.78 -9.79
N ALA A 41 49.60 -14.63 -8.77
CA ALA A 41 50.68 -15.46 -8.23
C ALA A 41 50.52 -15.72 -6.72
N SER A 42 50.94 -16.94 -6.38
CA SER A 42 51.46 -17.36 -5.07
C SER A 42 50.46 -17.87 -4.03
N LEU A 43 50.29 -19.18 -4.13
CA LEU A 43 49.87 -20.14 -3.11
C LEU A 43 50.72 -19.99 -1.83
N TYR A 44 50.09 -19.76 -0.69
CA TYR A 44 50.62 -20.14 0.62
C TYR A 44 49.50 -20.73 1.48
N LEU A 45 49.71 -21.99 1.86
CA LEU A 45 48.88 -22.78 2.76
C LEU A 45 49.18 -22.34 4.19
N ALA A 46 48.20 -21.74 4.87
CA ALA A 46 48.23 -21.55 6.32
C ALA A 46 46.86 -21.94 6.89
N PHE A 47 46.87 -23.05 7.64
CA PHE A 47 45.75 -23.67 8.32
C PHE A 47 45.38 -22.80 9.53
N GLY A 48 44.41 -21.92 9.38
CA GLY A 48 43.86 -21.10 10.46
C GLY A 48 42.50 -21.62 10.89
N LEU A 49 42.43 -22.31 12.03
CA LEU A 49 41.19 -22.71 12.70
C LEU A 49 40.46 -21.44 13.18
N THR A 50 39.57 -20.89 12.35
CA THR A 50 38.64 -19.84 12.79
C THR A 50 37.53 -20.49 13.61
N LEU A 51 37.59 -20.28 14.92
CA LEU A 51 36.47 -20.49 15.83
C LEU A 51 35.27 -19.69 15.30
N GLY A 52 34.28 -20.39 14.73
CA GLY A 52 33.01 -19.80 14.36
C GLY A 52 32.30 -19.33 15.62
N LEU A 53 32.38 -18.03 15.92
CA LEU A 53 31.36 -17.38 16.74
C LEU A 53 30.05 -17.57 15.99
N GLY A 54 29.24 -18.54 16.42
CA GLY A 54 27.85 -18.63 16.00
C GLY A 54 27.19 -17.30 16.35
N ALA A 55 26.87 -16.50 15.34
CA ALA A 55 26.08 -15.30 15.54
C ALA A 55 24.78 -15.73 16.27
N PRO A 56 24.36 -15.04 17.34
CA PRO A 56 23.07 -15.33 17.93
C PRO A 56 22.03 -15.14 16.84
N ALA A 57 21.32 -16.22 16.48
CA ALA A 57 20.16 -16.12 15.63
C ALA A 57 19.18 -15.19 16.35
N THR A 58 19.08 -13.95 15.88
CA THR A 58 18.05 -13.03 16.35
C THR A 58 16.72 -13.72 16.05
N ALA A 59 15.99 -14.06 17.11
CA ALA A 59 14.63 -14.56 16.96
C ALA A 59 13.86 -13.48 16.20
N GLN A 60 13.44 -13.78 14.97
CA GLN A 60 12.65 -12.84 14.19
C GLN A 60 11.33 -12.65 14.92
N VAL A 61 11.01 -11.40 15.28
CA VAL A 61 9.72 -11.08 15.90
C VAL A 61 8.63 -11.26 14.83
N ILE A 62 7.99 -12.42 14.83
CA ILE A 62 6.92 -12.75 13.88
C ILE A 62 5.70 -11.89 14.22
N SER A 63 5.31 -10.96 13.35
CA SER A 63 4.03 -10.26 13.49
C SER A 63 2.88 -11.26 13.35
N PRO A 64 1.79 -11.15 14.13
CA PRO A 64 0.67 -12.07 14.03
C PRO A 64 0.04 -11.97 12.64
N MET A 65 -0.18 -13.13 11.99
CA MET A 65 -0.90 -13.19 10.72
C MET A 65 -2.41 -13.26 11.00
N PRO A 66 -3.23 -12.44 10.32
CA PRO A 66 -4.68 -12.49 10.49
C PRO A 66 -5.25 -13.83 9.99
N VAL A 67 -6.13 -14.43 10.80
CA VAL A 67 -6.79 -15.71 10.51
C VAL A 67 -8.08 -15.46 9.72
N PRO A 68 -8.36 -16.19 8.62
CA PRO A 68 -9.61 -16.02 7.88
C PRO A 68 -10.86 -16.18 8.78
N PRO A 69 -11.91 -15.35 8.63
CA PRO A 69 -12.11 -14.38 7.55
C PRO A 69 -11.43 -13.02 7.76
N GLU A 70 -10.91 -12.74 8.94
CA GLU A 70 -10.29 -11.46 9.28
C GLU A 70 -9.10 -11.14 8.37
N VAL A 71 -8.92 -9.87 8.00
CA VAL A 71 -7.86 -9.42 7.09
C VAL A 71 -6.84 -8.50 7.77
N VAL A 72 -7.02 -8.17 9.05
CA VAL A 72 -6.13 -7.30 9.82
C VAL A 72 -5.76 -7.98 11.13
N ALA A 73 -4.50 -7.93 11.52
CA ALA A 73 -4.07 -8.29 12.86
C ALA A 73 -3.22 -7.14 13.41
N ARG A 74 -3.51 -6.72 14.64
CA ARG A 74 -2.79 -5.67 15.35
C ARG A 74 -2.17 -6.27 16.61
N ASP A 75 -0.94 -5.90 16.93
CA ASP A 75 -0.26 -6.33 18.16
C ASP A 75 -0.07 -5.19 19.17
N ASP A 76 0.38 -5.56 20.36
CA ASP A 76 0.66 -4.65 21.47
C ASP A 76 1.87 -3.73 21.23
N GLN A 77 2.70 -4.03 20.24
CA GLN A 77 3.82 -3.22 19.79
C GLN A 77 3.40 -2.16 18.75
N GLY A 78 2.10 -2.07 18.44
CA GLY A 78 1.57 -1.11 17.47
C GLY A 78 1.79 -1.51 16.01
N ARG A 79 2.22 -2.75 15.73
CA ARG A 79 2.39 -3.25 14.37
C ARG A 79 1.05 -3.75 13.84
N THR A 80 0.79 -3.48 12.57
CA THR A 80 -0.41 -3.95 11.87
C THR A 80 0.01 -4.83 10.70
N THR A 81 -0.57 -6.03 10.62
CA THR A 81 -0.40 -6.95 9.49
C THR A 81 -1.72 -7.05 8.74
N ILE A 82 -1.68 -6.84 7.43
CA ILE A 82 -2.85 -6.91 6.56
C ILE A 82 -2.68 -8.10 5.61
N ARG A 83 -3.76 -8.89 5.43
CA ARG A 83 -3.84 -9.92 4.40
C ARG A 83 -4.48 -9.34 3.14
N ALA A 84 -3.69 -9.24 2.08
CA ALA A 84 -4.23 -9.02 0.75
C ALA A 84 -4.96 -10.28 0.24
N THR A 85 -6.12 -10.12 -0.39
CA THR A 85 -6.91 -11.25 -0.92
C THR A 85 -6.74 -11.37 -2.43
N ARG A 86 -6.46 -12.58 -2.94
CA ARG A 86 -6.32 -12.80 -4.38
C ARG A 86 -7.68 -12.69 -5.06
N LEU A 87 -7.78 -11.96 -6.16
CA LEU A 87 -8.96 -11.92 -6.99
C LEU A 87 -9.10 -13.21 -7.82
N THR A 88 -10.31 -13.74 -7.87
CA THR A 88 -10.69 -14.86 -8.76
C THR A 88 -11.48 -14.40 -9.97
N GLN A 89 -11.94 -13.15 -9.96
CA GLN A 89 -12.73 -12.50 -11.00
C GLN A 89 -12.23 -11.07 -11.15
N GLU A 90 -12.35 -10.54 -12.37
CA GLU A 90 -12.02 -9.14 -12.65
C GLU A 90 -12.99 -8.20 -11.93
N ILE A 91 -12.47 -7.08 -11.43
CA ILE A 91 -13.26 -6.00 -10.82
C ILE A 91 -13.26 -4.78 -11.75
N ARG A 92 -14.35 -4.01 -11.77
CA ARG A 92 -14.42 -2.79 -12.56
C ARG A 92 -13.91 -1.62 -11.73
N LEU A 93 -12.99 -0.85 -12.32
CA LEU A 93 -12.43 0.35 -11.68
C LEU A 93 -13.24 1.60 -12.08
N ASP A 94 -14.53 1.59 -11.79
CA ASP A 94 -15.44 2.73 -12.07
C ASP A 94 -15.87 3.49 -10.79
N GLY A 95 -15.35 3.09 -9.64
CA GLY A 95 -15.65 3.68 -8.33
C GLY A 95 -16.94 3.17 -7.68
N GLN A 96 -17.70 2.28 -8.35
CA GLN A 96 -18.87 1.63 -7.79
C GLN A 96 -18.43 0.33 -7.11
N LEU A 97 -18.56 0.24 -5.79
CA LEU A 97 -18.13 -0.93 -5.01
C LEU A 97 -19.24 -2.00 -4.97
N ASP A 98 -19.68 -2.48 -6.14
CA ASP A 98 -20.85 -3.35 -6.25
C ASP A 98 -20.52 -4.84 -6.49
N GLU A 99 -19.25 -5.16 -6.79
CA GLU A 99 -18.78 -6.53 -6.96
C GLU A 99 -18.85 -7.36 -5.68
N GLU A 100 -19.00 -8.68 -5.85
CA GLU A 100 -19.20 -9.63 -4.76
C GLU A 100 -18.02 -9.69 -3.76
N VAL A 101 -16.79 -9.41 -4.24
CA VAL A 101 -15.60 -9.42 -3.38
C VAL A 101 -15.69 -8.39 -2.26
N TYR A 102 -16.32 -7.24 -2.50
CA TYR A 102 -16.52 -6.18 -1.50
C TYR A 102 -17.55 -6.55 -0.44
N ARG A 103 -18.40 -7.55 -0.69
CA ARG A 103 -19.40 -8.07 0.25
C ARG A 103 -18.88 -9.26 1.06
N THR A 104 -17.99 -10.04 0.46
CA THR A 104 -17.49 -11.30 1.03
C THR A 104 -16.20 -11.13 1.82
N VAL A 105 -15.34 -10.18 1.42
CA VAL A 105 -14.10 -9.87 2.14
C VAL A 105 -14.34 -8.70 3.10
N PRO A 106 -14.10 -8.87 4.41
CA PRO A 106 -14.26 -7.77 5.35
C PRO A 106 -13.24 -6.66 5.05
N PRO A 107 -13.62 -5.37 5.19
CA PRO A 107 -12.68 -4.28 5.05
C PRO A 107 -11.70 -4.21 6.21
N ILE A 108 -10.60 -3.53 5.96
CA ILE A 108 -9.70 -2.95 6.96
C ILE A 108 -10.41 -1.71 7.52
N THR A 109 -10.61 -1.67 8.84
CA THR A 109 -11.26 -0.60 9.58
C THR A 109 -10.35 -0.08 10.69
N ASP A 110 -10.83 0.85 11.53
CA ASP A 110 -10.14 1.32 12.75
C ASP A 110 -8.75 1.89 12.46
N PHE A 111 -8.73 2.81 11.48
CA PHE A 111 -7.55 3.60 11.17
C PHE A 111 -7.21 4.55 12.31
N ILE A 112 -5.92 4.83 12.47
CA ILE A 112 -5.38 5.80 13.42
C ILE A 112 -5.13 7.11 12.67
N GLN A 113 -5.55 8.22 13.25
CA GLN A 113 -5.37 9.55 12.69
C GLN A 113 -3.92 9.98 12.80
N GLN A 114 -3.42 10.54 11.70
CA GLN A 114 -2.17 11.30 11.72
C GLN A 114 -2.45 12.77 12.07
N LEU A 115 -3.59 13.31 11.62
CA LEU A 115 -4.05 14.66 11.86
C LEU A 115 -5.59 14.66 12.01
N PRO A 116 -6.17 15.66 12.70
CA PRO A 116 -5.49 16.69 13.50
C PRO A 116 -4.91 16.17 14.82
N ASP A 117 -5.53 15.12 15.39
CA ASP A 117 -5.14 14.52 16.66
C ASP A 117 -4.34 13.23 16.41
N GLU A 118 -3.02 13.34 16.36
CA GLU A 118 -2.14 12.21 16.08
C GLU A 118 -2.32 11.07 17.10
N GLY A 119 -2.49 9.85 16.60
CA GLY A 119 -2.64 8.65 17.43
C GLY A 119 -4.07 8.35 17.88
N ALA A 120 -5.02 9.25 17.65
CA ALA A 120 -6.44 9.00 17.92
C ALA A 120 -7.05 8.03 16.89
N LEU A 121 -8.18 7.39 17.21
CA LEU A 121 -8.97 6.68 16.20
C LEU A 121 -9.53 7.67 15.17
N ALA A 122 -9.66 7.24 13.92
CA ALA A 122 -10.29 8.01 12.86
C ALA A 122 -11.68 8.52 13.28
N SER A 123 -11.87 9.84 13.23
CA SER A 123 -13.14 10.49 13.55
C SER A 123 -14.24 10.14 12.56
N GLU A 124 -13.86 9.86 11.32
CA GLU A 124 -14.74 9.38 10.26
C GLU A 124 -14.34 7.97 9.84
N ARG A 125 -15.34 7.14 9.58
CA ARG A 125 -15.11 5.75 9.18
C ARG A 125 -14.44 5.71 7.81
N THR A 126 -13.44 4.85 7.67
CA THR A 126 -12.87 4.48 6.37
C THR A 126 -12.81 2.97 6.29
N ASP A 127 -13.39 2.42 5.22
CA ASP A 127 -13.27 0.99 4.89
C ASP A 127 -12.25 0.85 3.75
N THR A 128 -11.24 0.01 3.92
CA THR A 128 -10.21 -0.23 2.88
C THR A 128 -10.09 -1.71 2.55
N TRP A 129 -9.88 -2.03 1.28
CA TRP A 129 -9.59 -3.38 0.80
C TRP A 129 -8.26 -3.39 0.05
N VAL A 130 -7.53 -4.49 0.19
CA VAL A 130 -6.31 -4.76 -0.57
C VAL A 130 -6.47 -6.09 -1.28
N PHE A 131 -6.47 -6.05 -2.61
CA PHE A 131 -6.57 -7.22 -3.46
C PHE A 131 -5.40 -7.33 -4.42
N PHE A 132 -5.16 -8.50 -4.97
CA PHE A 132 -4.13 -8.68 -5.99
C PHE A 132 -4.50 -9.78 -6.98
N ASP A 133 -3.90 -9.71 -8.17
CA ASP A 133 -3.86 -10.80 -9.12
C ASP A 133 -2.41 -11.08 -9.57
N GLU A 134 -2.22 -11.69 -10.74
CA GLU A 134 -0.89 -12.05 -11.26
C GLU A 134 -0.05 -10.83 -11.68
N THR A 135 -0.69 -9.69 -11.92
CA THR A 135 -0.08 -8.52 -12.55
C THR A 135 -0.29 -7.22 -11.79
N SER A 136 -1.29 -7.16 -10.91
CA SER A 136 -1.79 -5.93 -10.32
C SER A 136 -2.08 -6.06 -8.83
N LEU A 137 -1.83 -4.96 -8.11
CA LEU A 137 -2.26 -4.72 -6.74
C LEU A 137 -3.39 -3.68 -6.78
N TYR A 138 -4.50 -4.00 -6.13
CA TYR A 138 -5.67 -3.15 -6.04
C TYR A 138 -5.82 -2.67 -4.60
N VAL A 139 -5.92 -1.35 -4.43
CA VAL A 139 -6.21 -0.73 -3.13
C VAL A 139 -7.46 0.10 -3.31
N THR A 140 -8.52 -0.26 -2.60
CA THR A 140 -9.81 0.40 -2.67
C THR A 140 -10.14 0.98 -1.31
N ALA A 141 -10.60 2.23 -1.26
CA ALA A 141 -11.07 2.86 -0.03
C ALA A 141 -12.46 3.44 -0.22
N ARG A 142 -13.31 3.27 0.79
CA ARG A 142 -14.56 4.00 0.97
C ARG A 142 -14.42 4.88 2.21
N ALA A 143 -14.21 6.16 1.98
CA ALA A 143 -14.26 7.18 3.01
C ALA A 143 -15.72 7.59 3.24
N PHE A 144 -16.15 7.55 4.50
CA PHE A 144 -17.43 8.11 4.90
C PHE A 144 -17.22 9.55 5.34
N ASP A 145 -18.24 10.38 5.11
CA ASP A 145 -18.30 11.75 5.60
C ASP A 145 -19.71 11.96 6.16
N SER A 146 -19.79 12.44 7.39
CA SER A 146 -21.06 12.74 8.06
C SER A 146 -21.64 14.09 7.63
N ALA A 147 -20.83 14.99 7.05
CA ALA A 147 -21.28 16.26 6.54
C ALA A 147 -22.07 16.09 5.22
N PRO A 148 -23.15 16.87 5.02
CA PRO A 148 -23.87 16.87 3.75
C PRO A 148 -23.00 17.44 2.63
N GLU A 149 -23.26 17.02 1.39
CA GLU A 149 -22.51 17.45 0.21
C GLU A 149 -22.46 18.98 0.04
N SER A 150 -23.49 19.70 0.48
CA SER A 150 -23.52 21.17 0.48
C SER A 150 -22.46 21.83 1.37
N GLU A 151 -21.89 21.10 2.31
CA GLU A 151 -20.88 21.55 3.26
C GLU A 151 -19.48 21.01 2.91
N TRP A 152 -19.34 20.24 1.83
CA TRP A 152 -18.03 19.77 1.39
C TRP A 152 -17.21 20.93 0.84
N VAL A 153 -16.05 21.14 1.44
CA VAL A 153 -15.15 22.26 1.11
C VAL A 153 -13.76 21.71 0.80
N ALA A 154 -13.33 21.82 -0.45
CA ALA A 154 -11.99 21.44 -0.91
C ALA A 154 -11.07 22.67 -0.95
N ASN A 155 -10.63 23.15 0.21
CA ASN A 155 -9.86 24.40 0.32
C ASN A 155 -8.33 24.21 0.28
N GLU A 156 -7.83 22.99 0.46
CA GLU A 156 -6.41 22.73 0.63
C GLU A 156 -5.87 21.88 -0.52
N MET A 157 -5.19 22.52 -1.47
CA MET A 157 -4.54 21.85 -2.61
C MET A 157 -3.01 21.82 -2.49
N ARG A 158 -2.41 22.31 -1.40
CA ARG A 158 -0.93 22.42 -1.33
C ARG A 158 -0.24 21.07 -1.24
N HIS A 159 -0.94 20.05 -0.77
CA HIS A 159 -0.44 18.67 -0.75
C HIS A 159 -0.53 17.98 -2.13
N ASP A 160 -1.43 18.45 -2.99
CA ASP A 160 -1.71 17.82 -4.29
C ASP A 160 -0.94 18.46 -5.45
N VAL A 161 -0.23 19.57 -5.22
CA VAL A 161 0.56 20.25 -6.25
C VAL A 161 2.05 19.89 -6.16
N ALA A 162 2.60 19.40 -7.27
CA ALA A 162 4.01 18.99 -7.36
C ALA A 162 5.02 20.15 -7.24
N GLN A 163 4.59 21.41 -7.36
CA GLN A 163 5.49 22.57 -7.33
C GLN A 163 4.80 23.82 -6.77
N LEU A 164 5.06 24.15 -5.51
CA LEU A 164 4.69 25.44 -4.93
C LEU A 164 5.68 26.51 -5.45
N ARG A 165 5.28 27.30 -6.45
CA ARG A 165 5.98 28.58 -6.71
C ARG A 165 5.68 29.51 -5.54
N GLN A 166 6.66 29.72 -4.68
CA GLN A 166 6.64 30.79 -3.70
C GLN A 166 6.58 32.13 -4.44
N ASN A 167 5.62 32.97 -4.07
CA ASN A 167 5.55 34.37 -4.49
C ASN A 167 6.18 35.24 -3.41
#